data_AF-A0A0E3Q4A6-F1
#
_entry.id   AF-A0A0E3Q4A6-F1
#
_cell.length_a   1.000
_cell.length_b   1.000
_cell.length_c   1.000
_cell.angle_alpha   90.00
_cell.angle_beta   90.00
_cell.angle_gamma   90.00
#
_symmetry.space_group_name_H-M   'P 1'
#
loop_
_entity.id
_entity.type
_entity.pdbx_description
1 polymer ?
#
loop_
_entity_poly.entity_id
_entity_poly.type
_entity_poly.pdbx_seq_one_letter_code
_entity_poly.pdbx_strand_id
1 'polypeptide(L)'
;MLKKEFIGNFYRDGKFYCTGPVKVYDHDFNTFSNGVVIPHGIYDVKLNEGYITLGTSKDTSEFCCDCIKYWWENYGKENYPSSYSILAFADGGGSNSSRHYIFKEDLQKLVNEIGIEIRMAHYPPYTSKYNPIEHRLFCHVTAACKGAVFSNIDVVKSLIDKTSTSTGLKVFSTIKDKVYATARKVSENFKKNMKIVFDDYLGKWNYRVIPEVKT
;
A
#
# COMPACT_ATOMS: atom_id res chain seq x y z
N MET A 1 2.93 -5.13 -4.67
CA MET A 1 2.45 -3.73 -4.86
C MET A 1 1.79 -3.61 -6.22
N LEU A 2 0.65 -2.92 -6.35
CA LEU A 2 0.05 -2.67 -7.66
C LEU A 2 0.94 -1.74 -8.50
N LYS A 3 0.93 -1.94 -9.82
CA LYS A 3 1.76 -1.18 -10.76
C LYS A 3 1.40 0.32 -10.69
N LYS A 4 2.41 1.19 -10.87
CA LYS A 4 2.17 2.63 -11.08
C LYS A 4 1.44 2.83 -12.40
N GLU A 5 0.40 3.63 -12.38
CA GLU A 5 -0.50 3.84 -13.53
C GLU A 5 -0.53 5.32 -13.91
N PHE A 6 -0.50 5.60 -15.21
CA PHE A 6 -0.65 6.97 -15.71
C PHE A 6 -2.13 7.35 -15.79
N ILE A 7 -2.47 8.52 -15.27
CA ILE A 7 -3.78 9.15 -15.50
C ILE A 7 -3.74 9.74 -16.90
N GLY A 8 -4.73 9.40 -17.71
CA GLY A 8 -4.84 9.87 -19.07
C GLY A 8 -5.63 8.90 -19.93
N ASN A 9 -5.94 9.37 -21.13
CA ASN A 9 -6.75 8.64 -22.08
C ASN A 9 -5.94 7.56 -22.81
N PHE A 10 -5.32 6.66 -22.06
CA PHE A 10 -4.39 5.63 -22.55
C PHE A 10 -5.08 4.28 -22.75
N TYR A 11 -4.63 3.54 -23.77
CA TYR A 11 -5.10 2.21 -24.06
C TYR A 11 -4.68 1.25 -22.94
N ARG A 12 -5.61 0.39 -22.52
CA ARG A 12 -5.35 -0.71 -21.60
C ARG A 12 -5.95 -1.97 -22.17
N ASP A 13 -5.17 -3.04 -22.20
CA ASP A 13 -5.64 -4.32 -22.73
C ASP A 13 -6.87 -4.80 -21.97
N GLY A 14 -7.93 -5.15 -22.71
CA GLY A 14 -9.21 -5.52 -22.14
C GLY A 14 -10.43 -5.05 -22.90
N LYS A 15 -11.60 -5.38 -22.34
CA LYS A 15 -12.90 -4.90 -22.81
C LYS A 15 -13.63 -4.32 -21.60
N PHE A 16 -14.15 -3.11 -21.75
CA PHE A 16 -14.96 -2.45 -20.73
C PHE A 16 -16.31 -2.06 -21.33
N TYR A 17 -17.37 -2.20 -20.54
CA TYR A 17 -18.72 -1.85 -21.00
C TYR A 17 -18.85 -0.33 -21.10
N CYS A 18 -19.10 0.17 -22.31
CA CYS A 18 -19.22 1.59 -22.61
C CYS A 18 -20.39 1.83 -23.59
N THR A 19 -20.95 3.04 -23.56
CA THR A 19 -22.08 3.43 -24.44
C THR A 19 -21.63 3.78 -25.86
N GLY A 20 -20.33 3.76 -26.15
CA GLY A 20 -19.75 4.05 -27.45
C GLY A 20 -18.21 3.90 -27.43
N PRO A 21 -17.56 3.90 -28.61
CA PRO A 21 -16.11 3.74 -28.70
C PRO A 21 -15.38 4.91 -28.04
N VAL A 22 -14.45 4.61 -27.15
CA VAL A 22 -13.58 5.60 -26.50
C VAL A 22 -12.28 5.68 -27.29
N LYS A 23 -11.97 6.86 -27.85
CA LYS A 23 -10.66 7.11 -28.48
C LYS A 23 -9.61 7.13 -27.39
N VAL A 24 -8.55 6.34 -27.52
CA VAL A 24 -7.44 6.25 -26.56
C VAL A 24 -6.10 6.37 -27.29
N TYR A 25 -5.06 6.80 -26.57
CA TYR A 25 -3.68 6.79 -27.03
C TYR A 25 -3.10 5.37 -26.87
N ASP A 26 -2.51 4.85 -27.94
CA ASP A 26 -1.87 3.52 -27.95
C ASP A 26 -0.50 3.49 -27.22
N HIS A 27 0.00 4.66 -26.80
CA HIS A 27 1.29 4.79 -26.13
C HIS A 27 1.19 5.62 -24.84
N ASP A 28 1.72 5.06 -23.75
CA ASP A 28 1.71 5.63 -22.40
C ASP A 28 2.87 6.61 -22.18
N PHE A 29 2.81 7.79 -22.78
CA PHE A 29 3.82 8.83 -22.62
C PHE A 29 3.48 9.76 -21.45
N ASN A 30 4.44 9.98 -20.53
CA ASN A 30 4.26 10.83 -19.34
C ASN A 30 3.83 12.28 -19.68
N THR A 31 4.28 12.81 -20.82
CA THR A 31 3.90 14.16 -21.32
C THR A 31 2.43 14.30 -21.68
N PHE A 32 1.72 13.19 -21.94
CA PHE A 32 0.28 13.18 -22.22
C PHE A 32 -0.53 12.72 -20.99
N SER A 33 0.15 12.45 -19.87
CA SER A 33 -0.52 12.06 -18.63
C SER A 33 -0.90 13.30 -17.82
N ASN A 34 -2.09 13.26 -17.21
CA ASN A 34 -2.54 14.27 -16.26
C ASN A 34 -1.99 14.02 -14.84
N GLY A 35 -1.12 13.03 -14.67
CA GLY A 35 -0.52 12.63 -13.40
C GLY A 35 -0.20 11.14 -13.32
N VAL A 36 0.37 10.72 -12.20
CA VAL A 36 0.65 9.31 -11.88
C VAL A 36 -0.16 8.92 -10.65
N VAL A 37 -0.81 7.77 -10.71
CA VAL A 37 -1.43 7.12 -9.54
C VAL A 37 -0.52 6.02 -9.06
N ILE A 38 -0.22 6.06 -7.77
CA ILE A 38 0.57 5.05 -7.07
C ILE A 38 -0.37 4.31 -6.11
N PRO A 39 -0.92 3.17 -6.53
CA PRO A 39 -1.76 2.35 -5.67
C PRO A 39 -0.91 1.61 -4.62
N HIS A 40 -1.26 1.79 -3.35
CA HIS A 40 -0.74 1.00 -2.24
C HIS A 40 -1.89 0.23 -1.59
N GLY A 41 -1.78 -1.11 -1.54
CA GLY A 41 -2.81 -1.98 -0.99
C GLY A 41 -2.45 -2.53 0.38
N ILE A 42 -3.44 -2.58 1.26
CA ILE A 42 -3.46 -3.37 2.50
C ILE A 42 -4.57 -4.39 2.34
N TYR A 43 -4.30 -5.65 2.65
CA TYR A 43 -5.29 -6.71 2.58
C TYR A 43 -5.46 -7.35 3.95
N ASP A 44 -6.66 -7.19 4.51
CA ASP A 44 -7.07 -7.84 5.73
C ASP A 44 -7.56 -9.26 5.41
N VAL A 45 -6.72 -10.24 5.74
CA VAL A 45 -6.99 -11.66 5.48
C VAL A 45 -8.15 -12.19 6.33
N LYS A 46 -8.41 -11.62 7.52
CA LYS A 46 -9.46 -12.09 8.43
C LYS A 46 -10.83 -11.62 7.97
N LEU A 47 -10.95 -10.35 7.60
CA LEU A 47 -12.21 -9.78 7.12
C LEU A 47 -12.44 -9.98 5.63
N ASN A 48 -11.40 -10.42 4.90
CA ASN A 48 -11.41 -10.49 3.43
C ASN A 48 -11.70 -9.11 2.82
N GLU A 49 -11.04 -8.08 3.33
CA GLU A 49 -11.21 -6.69 2.89
C GLU A 49 -9.90 -6.11 2.35
N GLY A 50 -9.98 -5.42 1.22
CA GLY A 50 -8.87 -4.69 0.62
C GLY A 50 -9.02 -3.19 0.84
N TYR A 51 -7.93 -2.53 1.19
CA TYR A 51 -7.86 -1.08 1.34
C TYR A 51 -6.77 -0.56 0.41
N ILE A 52 -7.13 0.28 -0.56
CA ILE A 52 -6.20 0.79 -1.56
C ILE A 52 -6.10 2.31 -1.46
N THR A 53 -4.91 2.79 -1.14
CA THR A 53 -4.59 4.21 -1.17
C THR A 53 -4.01 4.57 -2.54
N LEU A 54 -4.62 5.54 -3.20
CA LEU A 54 -4.16 6.12 -4.46
C LEU A 54 -3.33 7.36 -4.16
N GLY A 55 -2.00 7.20 -4.15
CA GLY A 55 -1.06 8.31 -3.97
C GLY A 55 -0.80 9.06 -5.27
N THR A 56 -0.66 10.39 -5.19
CA THR A 56 -0.44 11.28 -6.36
C THR A 56 1.02 11.64 -6.60
N SER A 57 1.94 11.27 -5.70
CA SER A 57 3.34 11.73 -5.75
C SER A 57 4.37 10.59 -5.90
N LYS A 58 4.85 10.01 -4.80
CA LYS A 58 5.95 9.03 -4.78
C LYS A 58 5.69 7.91 -3.78
N ASP A 59 6.06 6.70 -4.19
CA ASP A 59 6.10 5.53 -3.33
C ASP A 59 7.33 5.59 -2.42
N THR A 60 7.12 5.93 -1.15
CA THR A 60 8.17 6.09 -0.14
C THR A 60 7.79 5.36 1.14
N SER A 61 8.75 5.15 2.04
CA SER A 61 8.46 4.57 3.37
C SER A 61 7.46 5.40 4.18
N GLU A 62 7.47 6.72 4.04
CA GLU A 62 6.48 7.60 4.67
C GLU A 62 5.09 7.40 4.07
N PHE A 63 4.99 7.24 2.75
CA PHE A 63 3.72 6.92 2.09
C PHE A 63 3.16 5.57 2.58
N CYS A 64 4.00 4.55 2.68
CA CYS A 64 3.62 3.24 3.21
C CYS A 64 3.09 3.37 4.66
N CYS A 65 3.78 4.12 5.51
CA CYS A 65 3.36 4.34 6.90
C CYS A 65 2.05 5.15 6.99
N ASP A 66 1.87 6.17 6.15
CA ASP A 66 0.61 6.93 6.05
C ASP A 66 -0.57 6.05 5.62
N CYS A 67 -0.33 5.06 4.74
CA CYS A 67 -1.36 4.09 4.35
C CYS A 67 -1.76 3.19 5.53
N ILE A 68 -0.79 2.69 6.30
CA ILE A 68 -1.04 1.87 7.49
C ILE A 68 -1.79 2.69 8.54
N LYS A 69 -1.36 3.93 8.79
CA LYS A 69 -2.03 4.87 9.69
C LYS A 69 -3.49 5.07 9.31
N TYR A 70 -3.74 5.42 8.05
CA TYR A 70 -5.08 5.68 7.55
C TYR A 70 -5.98 4.46 7.74
N TRP A 71 -5.49 3.26 7.37
CA TRP A 71 -6.23 2.03 7.59
C TRP A 71 -6.55 1.80 9.08
N TRP A 72 -5.57 1.97 9.97
CA TRP A 72 -5.76 1.78 11.40
C TRP A 72 -6.78 2.75 11.99
N GLU A 73 -6.69 4.04 11.66
CA GLU A 73 -7.54 5.10 12.21
C GLU A 73 -9.00 5.01 11.76
N ASN A 74 -9.25 4.53 10.54
CA ASN A 74 -10.58 4.49 9.90
C ASN A 74 -11.25 3.12 9.94
N TYR A 75 -10.48 2.04 10.08
CA TYR A 75 -11.02 0.67 10.02
C TYR A 75 -10.43 -0.20 11.13
N GLY A 76 -9.10 -0.28 11.21
CA GLY A 76 -8.39 -1.25 12.06
C GLY A 76 -8.76 -1.14 13.54
N LYS A 77 -8.80 0.08 14.11
CA LYS A 77 -9.09 0.28 15.54
C LYS A 77 -10.52 -0.17 15.92
N GLU A 78 -11.48 0.01 15.00
CA GLU A 78 -12.90 -0.31 15.24
C GLU A 78 -13.16 -1.80 15.02
N ASN A 79 -12.54 -2.37 13.98
CA ASN A 79 -12.61 -3.80 13.67
C ASN A 79 -11.86 -4.66 14.70
N TYR A 80 -10.87 -4.09 15.38
CA TYR A 80 -9.99 -4.81 16.30
C TYR A 80 -9.73 -4.06 17.63
N PRO A 81 -10.77 -3.76 18.43
CA PRO A 81 -10.68 -2.84 19.58
C PRO A 81 -9.79 -3.35 20.73
N SER A 82 -9.57 -4.66 20.81
CA SER A 82 -8.73 -5.29 21.85
C SER A 82 -7.35 -5.70 21.34
N SER A 83 -6.92 -5.19 20.18
CA SER A 83 -5.61 -5.54 19.63
C SER A 83 -4.48 -4.69 20.22
N TYR A 84 -3.41 -5.37 20.62
CA TYR A 84 -2.19 -4.74 21.13
C TYR A 84 -1.05 -4.72 20.09
N SER A 85 -1.23 -5.42 18.97
CA SER A 85 -0.25 -5.46 17.89
C SER A 85 -0.89 -5.73 16.52
N ILE A 86 -0.19 -5.31 15.46
CA ILE A 86 -0.49 -5.60 14.06
C ILE A 86 0.63 -6.50 13.50
N LEU A 87 0.26 -7.61 12.87
CA LEU A 87 1.18 -8.42 12.08
C LEU A 87 1.06 -8.02 10.60
N ALA A 88 2.11 -7.42 10.05
CA ALA A 88 2.15 -6.96 8.67
C ALA A 88 3.03 -7.87 7.80
N PHE A 89 2.42 -8.50 6.80
CA PHE A 89 3.13 -9.27 5.78
C PHE A 89 3.57 -8.36 4.63
N ALA A 90 4.87 -8.35 4.32
CA ALA A 90 5.44 -7.48 3.29
C ALA A 90 6.45 -8.22 2.40
N ASP A 91 6.55 -7.86 1.13
CA ASP A 91 7.53 -8.42 0.18
C ASP A 91 8.97 -7.89 0.41
N GLY A 92 9.11 -6.74 1.08
CA GLY A 92 10.39 -6.17 1.49
C GLY A 92 11.15 -5.47 0.37
N GLY A 93 10.43 -4.97 -0.64
CA GLY A 93 10.96 -4.20 -1.77
C GLY A 93 10.59 -2.72 -1.70
N GLY A 94 11.48 -1.85 -2.20
CA GLY A 94 11.17 -0.42 -2.34
C GLY A 94 10.83 0.27 -1.01
N SER A 95 9.61 0.77 -0.88
CA SER A 95 9.13 1.59 0.23
C SER A 95 8.99 0.87 1.57
N ASN A 96 8.83 -0.46 1.56
CA ASN A 96 8.70 -1.29 2.78
C ASN A 96 9.95 -2.16 3.04
N SER A 97 11.11 -1.79 2.48
CA SER A 97 12.31 -2.63 2.51
C SER A 97 12.76 -3.01 3.92
N SER A 98 12.91 -4.31 4.16
CA SER A 98 13.46 -4.87 5.40
C SER A 98 14.92 -4.47 5.65
N ARG A 99 15.65 -4.05 4.61
CA ARG A 99 17.07 -3.66 4.71
C ARG A 99 17.27 -2.18 5.01
N HIS A 100 16.32 -1.33 4.62
CA HIS A 100 16.49 0.13 4.74
C HIS A 100 16.06 0.63 6.12
N TYR A 101 16.96 1.34 6.79
CA TYR A 101 16.68 1.92 8.11
C TYR A 101 15.70 3.11 8.07
N ILE A 102 15.51 3.76 6.91
CA ILE A 102 14.51 4.83 6.77
C ILE A 102 13.09 4.31 6.98
N PHE A 103 12.78 3.10 6.49
CA PHE A 103 11.47 2.48 6.71
C PHE A 103 11.26 2.14 8.19
N LYS A 104 12.29 1.64 8.85
CA LYS A 104 12.30 1.41 10.30
C LYS A 104 12.07 2.68 11.12
N GLU A 105 12.67 3.79 10.71
CA GLU A 105 12.48 5.09 11.36
C GLU A 105 11.06 5.63 11.17
N ASP A 106 10.54 5.57 9.94
CA ASP A 106 9.16 5.99 9.67
C ASP A 106 8.15 5.07 10.39
N LEU A 107 8.40 3.76 10.46
CA LEU A 107 7.59 2.82 11.25
C LEU A 107 7.63 3.16 12.74
N GLN A 108 8.79 3.52 13.30
CA GLN A 108 8.87 3.91 14.71
C GLN A 108 8.03 5.17 14.98
N LYS A 109 8.09 6.17 14.09
CA LYS A 109 7.24 7.38 14.18
C LYS A 109 5.76 7.02 14.12
N LEU A 110 5.39 6.16 13.17
CA LEU A 110 4.02 5.66 13.03
C LEU A 110 3.54 5.00 14.32
N VAL A 111 4.27 3.98 14.78
CA VAL A 111 3.94 3.18 15.98
C VAL A 111 3.83 4.07 17.23
N ASN A 112 4.72 5.06 17.38
CA ASN A 112 4.63 6.04 18.46
C ASN A 112 3.37 6.93 18.37
N GLU A 113 2.86 7.17 17.16
CA GLU A 113 1.67 7.98 16.93
C GLU A 113 0.37 7.18 17.14
N ILE A 114 0.27 5.99 16.57
CA ILE A 114 -0.94 5.15 16.66
C ILE A 114 -1.02 4.33 17.97
N GLY A 115 0.08 4.23 18.71
CA GLY A 115 0.12 3.57 20.01
C GLY A 115 -0.02 2.05 20.00
N ILE A 116 0.13 1.40 18.83
CA ILE A 116 0.04 -0.05 18.67
C ILE A 116 1.32 -0.63 18.07
N GLU A 117 1.80 -1.74 18.61
CA GLU A 117 2.99 -2.44 18.10
C GLU A 117 2.76 -2.91 16.67
N ILE A 118 3.77 -2.78 15.81
CA ILE A 118 3.76 -3.39 14.47
C ILE A 118 4.90 -4.40 14.39
N ARG A 119 4.54 -5.66 14.12
CA ARG A 119 5.49 -6.72 13.75
C ARG A 119 5.49 -6.87 12.24
N MET A 120 6.65 -6.63 11.63
CA MET A 120 6.87 -6.86 10.22
C MET A 120 7.33 -8.30 9.98
N ALA A 121 6.66 -9.01 9.10
CA ALA A 121 7.05 -10.32 8.60
C ALA A 121 7.30 -10.22 7.09
N HIS A 122 8.58 -10.24 6.69
CA HIS A 122 8.92 -10.08 5.29
C HIS A 122 9.08 -11.42 4.58
N TYR A 123 8.50 -11.52 3.39
CA TYR A 123 8.76 -12.60 2.46
C TYR A 123 10.21 -12.52 1.95
N PRO A 124 10.95 -13.64 1.89
CA PRO A 124 12.25 -13.67 1.22
C PRO A 124 12.17 -13.20 -0.24
N PRO A 125 13.30 -12.75 -0.83
CA PRO A 125 13.34 -12.40 -2.25
C PRO A 125 12.76 -13.52 -3.14
N TYR A 126 12.02 -13.14 -4.19
CA TYR A 126 11.37 -14.05 -5.14
C TYR A 126 10.24 -14.93 -4.57
N THR A 127 9.74 -14.63 -3.37
CA THR A 127 8.64 -15.39 -2.73
C THR A 127 7.35 -14.58 -2.59
N SER A 128 7.27 -13.39 -3.21
CA SER A 128 6.07 -12.52 -3.18
C SER A 128 4.79 -13.20 -3.68
N LYS A 129 4.90 -14.24 -4.53
CA LYS A 129 3.75 -15.07 -4.97
C LYS A 129 2.96 -15.69 -3.83
N TYR A 130 3.60 -15.92 -2.68
CA TYR A 130 2.95 -16.48 -1.49
C TYR A 130 2.23 -15.41 -0.67
N ASN A 131 2.42 -14.12 -0.97
CA ASN A 131 1.66 -13.05 -0.33
C ASN A 131 0.20 -13.13 -0.77
N PRO A 132 -0.77 -13.32 0.15
CA PRO A 132 -2.19 -13.41 -0.18
C PRO A 132 -2.71 -12.23 -0.99
N ILE A 133 -2.17 -11.03 -0.77
CA ILE A 133 -2.63 -9.82 -1.47
C ILE A 133 -2.53 -9.92 -3.00
N GLU A 134 -1.51 -10.61 -3.52
CA GLU A 134 -1.26 -10.71 -4.96
C GLU A 134 -2.36 -11.51 -5.67
N HIS A 135 -2.85 -12.58 -5.04
CA HIS A 135 -3.81 -13.51 -5.64
C HIS A 135 -5.21 -13.48 -5.03
N ARG A 136 -5.44 -12.71 -3.96
CA ARG A 136 -6.77 -12.52 -3.33
C ARG A 136 -7.30 -11.10 -3.39
N LEU A 137 -6.46 -10.09 -3.64
CA LEU A 137 -6.89 -8.70 -3.81
C LEU A 137 -6.52 -8.16 -5.19
N PHE A 138 -5.23 -8.13 -5.52
CA PHE A 138 -4.75 -7.45 -6.72
C PHE A 138 -5.25 -8.09 -8.01
N CYS A 139 -5.37 -9.41 -8.08
CA CYS A 139 -5.97 -10.09 -9.23
C CYS A 139 -7.39 -9.58 -9.55
N HIS A 140 -8.22 -9.35 -8.54
CA HIS A 140 -9.59 -8.87 -8.70
C HIS A 140 -9.63 -7.37 -9.04
N VAL A 141 -8.76 -6.57 -8.42
CA VAL A 141 -8.64 -5.14 -8.73
C VAL A 141 -8.14 -4.93 -10.16
N THR A 142 -7.15 -5.70 -10.60
CA THR A 142 -6.68 -5.68 -11.99
C THR A 142 -7.80 -6.09 -12.95
N ALA A 143 -8.61 -7.09 -12.60
CA ALA A 143 -9.76 -7.49 -13.41
C ALA A 143 -10.82 -6.39 -13.50
N ALA A 144 -11.13 -5.69 -12.40
CA ALA A 144 -12.09 -4.58 -12.37
C ALA A 144 -11.64 -3.38 -13.21
N CYS A 145 -10.32 -3.14 -13.26
CA CYS A 145 -9.72 -2.07 -14.05
C CYS A 145 -9.47 -2.45 -15.52
N LYS A 146 -9.67 -3.72 -15.91
CA LYS A 146 -9.29 -4.24 -17.22
C LYS A 146 -10.09 -3.55 -18.34
N GLY A 147 -9.39 -2.96 -19.31
CA GLY A 147 -9.99 -2.22 -20.43
C GLY A 147 -10.62 -0.87 -20.07
N ALA A 148 -10.56 -0.44 -18.81
CA ALA A 148 -11.11 0.84 -18.39
C ALA A 148 -10.12 1.98 -18.67
N VAL A 149 -10.64 3.13 -19.09
CA VAL A 149 -9.84 4.33 -19.33
C VAL A 149 -9.74 5.14 -18.04
N PHE A 150 -8.52 5.36 -17.55
CA PHE A 150 -8.27 6.16 -16.35
C PHE A 150 -8.21 7.65 -16.69
N SER A 151 -9.35 8.21 -17.08
CA SER A 151 -9.46 9.63 -17.46
C SER A 151 -9.14 10.59 -16.31
N ASN A 152 -9.47 10.22 -15.06
CA ASN A 152 -9.06 10.93 -13.86
C ASN A 152 -8.95 9.95 -12.66
N ILE A 153 -8.43 10.44 -11.53
CA ILE A 153 -8.21 9.62 -10.33
C ILE A 153 -9.52 9.13 -9.69
N ASP A 154 -10.61 9.89 -9.81
CA ASP A 154 -11.92 9.51 -9.27
C ASP A 154 -12.54 8.34 -10.02
N VAL A 155 -12.30 8.23 -11.33
CA VAL A 155 -12.68 7.06 -12.14
C VAL A 155 -11.92 5.83 -11.67
N VAL A 156 -10.62 5.94 -11.41
CA VAL A 156 -9.82 4.83 -10.85
C VAL A 156 -10.37 4.40 -9.50
N LYS A 157 -10.62 5.37 -8.60
CA LYS A 157 -11.25 5.13 -7.30
C LYS A 157 -12.58 4.39 -7.45
N SER A 158 -13.46 4.87 -8.31
CA SER A 158 -14.78 4.25 -8.56
C SER A 158 -14.69 2.82 -9.08
N LEU A 159 -13.72 2.51 -9.93
CA LEU A 159 -13.49 1.15 -10.44
C LEU A 159 -13.00 0.22 -9.32
N ILE A 160 -12.07 0.70 -8.50
CA ILE A 160 -11.51 -0.06 -7.38
C ILE A 160 -12.60 -0.34 -6.34
N ASP A 161 -13.39 0.66 -5.97
CA ASP A 161 -14.50 0.52 -4.99
C ASP A 161 -15.59 -0.46 -5.45
N LYS A 162 -15.75 -0.68 -6.76
CA LYS A 162 -16.67 -1.68 -7.32
C LYS A 162 -16.13 -3.10 -7.26
N THR A 163 -14.86 -3.28 -6.92
CA THR A 163 -14.24 -4.60 -6.86
C THR A 163 -14.84 -5.39 -5.70
N SER A 164 -15.53 -6.47 -6.03
CA SER A 164 -16.07 -7.42 -5.06
C SER A 164 -16.08 -8.82 -5.64
N THR A 165 -16.18 -9.84 -4.78
CA THR A 165 -16.30 -11.24 -5.20
C THR A 165 -17.51 -11.90 -4.55
N SER A 166 -18.03 -12.97 -5.17
CA SER A 166 -19.07 -13.83 -4.58
C SER A 166 -18.63 -14.48 -3.27
N THR A 167 -17.31 -14.60 -3.06
CA THR A 167 -16.70 -15.10 -1.81
C THR A 167 -16.56 -14.01 -0.73
N GLY A 168 -17.10 -12.82 -0.96
CA GLY A 168 -17.23 -11.76 0.05
C GLY A 168 -16.09 -10.75 0.10
N LEU A 169 -15.19 -10.71 -0.90
CA LEU A 169 -14.17 -9.66 -0.97
C LEU A 169 -14.85 -8.30 -1.11
N LYS A 170 -14.46 -7.34 -0.28
CA LYS A 170 -14.81 -5.92 -0.43
C LYS A 170 -13.55 -5.10 -0.57
N VAL A 171 -13.57 -4.11 -1.44
CA VAL A 171 -12.42 -3.21 -1.65
C VAL A 171 -12.86 -1.78 -1.41
N PHE A 172 -12.10 -1.07 -0.59
CA PHE A 172 -12.26 0.34 -0.30
C PHE A 172 -11.05 1.09 -0.83
N SER A 173 -11.27 2.24 -1.44
CA SER A 173 -10.19 3.09 -1.92
C SER A 173 -10.29 4.52 -1.42
N THR A 174 -9.11 5.11 -1.22
CA THR A 174 -8.95 6.48 -0.75
C THR A 174 -7.91 7.19 -1.60
N ILE A 175 -8.02 8.51 -1.73
CA ILE A 175 -7.06 9.34 -2.47
C ILE A 175 -6.20 10.06 -1.44
N LYS A 176 -4.88 9.97 -1.62
CA LYS A 176 -3.91 10.66 -0.76
C LYS A 176 -3.14 11.66 -1.60
N ASP A 177 -3.59 12.91 -1.55
CA ASP A 177 -2.89 14.03 -2.16
C ASP A 177 -1.88 14.63 -1.18
N LYS A 178 -0.73 13.99 -1.08
CA LYS A 178 0.41 14.45 -0.27
C LYS A 178 1.69 14.25 -1.07
N VAL A 179 2.57 15.25 -1.01
CA VAL A 179 3.89 15.19 -1.65
C VAL A 179 4.86 14.47 -0.73
N TYR A 180 5.39 13.33 -1.18
CA TYR A 180 6.40 12.56 -0.44
C TYR A 180 7.79 12.81 -1.01
N ALA A 181 8.71 13.29 -0.16
CA ALA A 181 10.09 13.54 -0.55
C ALA A 181 10.86 12.23 -0.77
N THR A 182 11.60 12.16 -1.88
CA THR A 182 12.51 11.05 -2.20
C THR A 182 13.91 11.26 -1.61
N ALA A 183 14.71 10.19 -1.57
CA ALA A 183 16.10 10.24 -1.10
C ALA A 183 16.28 10.76 0.35
N ARG A 184 15.23 10.67 1.17
CA ARG A 184 15.32 10.93 2.61
C ARG A 184 16.34 9.99 3.24
N LYS A 185 17.22 10.55 4.06
CA LYS A 185 18.21 9.80 4.83
C LYS A 185 17.64 9.56 6.22
N VAL A 186 17.89 8.37 6.75
CA VAL A 186 17.61 8.05 8.15
C VAL A 186 18.46 8.93 9.06
N SER A 187 17.90 9.40 10.18
CA SER A 187 18.68 10.18 11.13
C SER A 187 19.81 9.34 11.75
N GLU A 188 20.95 9.98 12.02
CA GLU A 188 22.06 9.33 12.72
C GLU A 188 21.67 8.92 14.15
N ASN A 189 20.82 9.73 14.79
CA ASN A 189 20.30 9.45 16.11
C ASN A 189 19.50 8.14 16.13
N PHE A 190 18.62 7.93 15.14
CA PHE A 190 17.84 6.71 15.04
C PHE A 190 18.74 5.47 14.89
N LYS A 191 19.78 5.53 14.06
CA LYS A 191 20.72 4.40 13.92
C LYS A 191 21.42 4.02 15.22
N LYS A 192 21.72 4.98 16.09
CA LYS A 192 22.39 4.74 17.37
C LYS A 192 21.42 4.23 18.45
N ASN A 193 20.19 4.73 18.43
CA ASN A 193 19.22 4.54 19.53
C ASN A 193 17.98 3.71 19.14
N MET A 194 18.00 3.02 18.00
CA MET A 194 16.83 2.24 17.56
C MET A 194 16.47 1.16 18.59
N LYS A 195 15.19 1.12 18.97
CA LYS A 195 14.63 0.10 19.88
C LYS A 195 13.91 -1.02 19.16
N ILE A 196 14.26 -1.24 17.89
CA ILE A 196 13.64 -2.29 17.08
C ILE A 196 14.10 -3.64 17.59
N VAL A 197 13.13 -4.50 17.88
CA VAL A 197 13.36 -5.84 18.39
C VAL A 197 13.35 -6.79 17.20
N PHE A 198 14.53 -7.22 16.77
CA PHE A 198 14.66 -8.22 15.71
C PHE A 198 14.29 -9.61 16.23
N ASP A 199 13.66 -10.42 15.40
CA ASP A 199 13.28 -11.78 15.77
C ASP A 199 14.51 -12.72 15.83
N ASP A 200 14.51 -13.68 16.76
CA ASP A 200 15.59 -14.67 16.88
C ASP A 200 15.74 -15.52 15.61
N TYR A 201 14.60 -15.89 15.01
CA TYR A 201 14.54 -16.59 13.74
C TYR A 201 14.24 -15.59 12.61
N LEU A 202 15.10 -15.56 11.59
CA LEU A 202 14.97 -14.68 10.43
C LEU A 202 14.93 -13.18 10.77
N GLY A 203 15.62 -12.73 11.82
CA GLY A 203 15.68 -11.33 12.26
C GLY A 203 16.17 -10.31 11.23
N LYS A 204 16.82 -10.76 10.14
CA LYS A 204 17.14 -9.90 9.00
C LYS A 204 15.90 -9.39 8.27
N TRP A 205 14.82 -10.15 8.32
CA TRP A 205 13.55 -9.91 7.65
C TRP A 205 12.46 -9.53 8.65
N ASN A 206 12.45 -10.16 9.82
CA ASN A 206 11.36 -10.04 10.76
C ASN A 206 11.77 -9.25 11.99
N TYR A 207 10.95 -8.28 12.36
CA TYR A 207 11.22 -7.41 13.49
C TYR A 207 9.94 -6.77 14.01
N ARG A 208 10.01 -6.36 15.27
CA ARG A 208 8.94 -5.68 16.01
C ARG A 208 9.34 -4.25 16.28
N VAL A 209 8.41 -3.34 16.04
CA VAL A 209 8.51 -1.93 16.34
C VAL A 209 7.48 -1.64 17.43
N ILE A 210 7.98 -1.30 18.63
CA ILE A 210 7.17 -1.15 19.84
C ILE A 210 7.00 0.35 20.11
N PRO A 211 5.80 0.83 20.52
CA PRO A 211 5.60 2.22 20.90
C PRO A 211 6.52 2.64 22.02
N GLU A 212 7.23 3.74 21.81
CA GLU A 212 7.93 4.41 22.89
C GLU A 212 6.88 5.12 23.73
N VAL A 213 6.63 4.61 24.94
CA VAL A 213 5.76 5.27 25.91
C VAL A 213 6.31 6.68 26.10
N LYS A 214 5.51 7.70 25.75
CA LYS A 214 5.78 9.07 26.17
C LYS A 214 5.57 9.11 27.69
N THR A 215 6.65 8.90 28.44
CA THR A 215 6.75 9.37 29.84
C THR A 215 6.60 10.88 29.90
#